data_AF-A0A2M8BTQ6-F1
#
_entry.id   AF-A0A2M8BTQ6-F1
#
_cell.length_a   1.000
_cell.length_b   1.000
_cell.length_c   1.000
_cell.angle_alpha   90.00
_cell.angle_beta   90.00
_cell.angle_gamma   90.00
#
_symmetry.space_group_name_H-M   'P 1'
#
loop_
_entity.id
_entity.type
_entity.pdbx_description
1 polymer ?
#
loop_
_entity_poly.entity_id
_entity_poly.type
_entity_poly.pdbx_seq_one_letter_code
_entity_poly.pdbx_strand_id
1 'polypeptide(L)'
;RVLVSEYLFPYFLNCGHCHVPLQIDYARDLNISVLPTKIDGLKSVQQVPTVTCPRCKKETRLPREDWKAVLESLEADGKHKAD
;
A
#
# COMPACT_ATOMS: atom_id res chain seq x y z
N ARG A 1 -2.61 -11.15 -27.89
CA ARG A 1 -2.78 -9.81 -27.28
C ARG A 1 -2.74 -10.02 -25.78
N VAL A 2 -1.57 -9.78 -25.16
CA VAL A 2 -1.44 -9.79 -23.70
C VAL A 2 -2.04 -8.48 -23.22
N LEU A 3 -3.21 -8.53 -22.58
CA LEU A 3 -3.73 -7.39 -21.84
C LEU A 3 -2.77 -7.19 -20.66
N VAL A 4 -1.76 -6.35 -20.85
CA VAL A 4 -1.01 -5.79 -19.74
C VAL A 4 -2.05 -4.95 -19.00
N SER A 5 -2.61 -5.49 -17.92
CA SER A 5 -3.49 -4.70 -17.06
C SER A 5 -2.58 -3.65 -16.42
N GLU A 6 -2.55 -2.45 -16.98
CA GLU A 6 -1.79 -1.28 -16.47
C GLU A 6 -2.32 -0.77 -15.11
N TYR A 7 -3.21 -1.54 -14.47
CA TYR A 7 -3.86 -1.23 -13.22
C TYR A 7 -3.46 -2.26 -12.18
N LEU A 8 -2.71 -1.80 -11.18
CA LEU A 8 -2.38 -2.56 -9.97
C LEU A 8 -3.62 -2.93 -9.14
N PHE A 9 -4.75 -2.25 -9.40
CA PHE A 9 -6.01 -2.42 -8.72
C PHE A 9 -7.08 -3.02 -9.65
N PRO A 10 -7.99 -3.89 -9.15
CA PRO A 10 -8.17 -4.26 -7.75
C PRO A 10 -7.02 -5.14 -7.21
N TYR A 11 -6.52 -4.80 -6.02
CA TYR A 11 -5.42 -5.49 -5.36
C TYR A 11 -5.98 -6.48 -4.33
N PHE A 12 -5.51 -7.73 -4.37
CA PHE A 12 -5.97 -8.80 -3.50
C PHE A 12 -4.91 -9.14 -2.45
N LEU A 13 -5.27 -9.04 -1.18
CA LEU A 13 -4.37 -9.26 -0.05
C LEU A 13 -5.04 -10.13 1.00
N ASN A 14 -4.34 -11.12 1.55
CA ASN A 14 -4.82 -11.78 2.76
C ASN A 14 -4.41 -10.98 3.99
N CYS A 15 -5.34 -10.74 4.91
CA CYS A 15 -5.00 -10.09 6.18
C CYS A 15 -3.98 -10.93 6.94
N GLY A 16 -2.85 -10.35 7.31
CA GLY A 16 -1.77 -11.01 8.05
C GLY A 16 -2.13 -11.39 9.50
N HIS A 17 -3.31 -10.98 9.99
CA HIS A 17 -3.76 -11.32 11.36
C HIS A 17 -4.86 -12.37 11.41
N CYS A 18 -5.83 -12.31 10.49
CA CYS A 18 -6.98 -13.22 10.49
C CYS A 18 -7.13 -14.03 9.20
N HIS A 19 -6.18 -13.88 8.26
CA HIS A 19 -6.10 -14.60 6.98
C HIS A 19 -7.34 -14.46 6.08
N VAL A 20 -8.21 -13.48 6.35
CA VAL A 20 -9.36 -13.18 5.50
C VAL A 20 -8.88 -12.44 4.24
N PRO A 21 -9.38 -12.83 3.04
CA PRO A 21 -9.09 -12.10 1.81
C PRO A 21 -9.68 -10.69 1.86
N LEU A 22 -8.87 -9.74 1.40
CA LEU A 22 -9.19 -8.33 1.25
C LEU A 22 -9.06 -8.00 -0.23
N GLN A 23 -10.08 -7.37 -0.77
CA GLN A 23 -10.03 -6.71 -2.07
C GLN A 23 -9.94 -5.22 -1.81
N ILE A 24 -8.94 -4.59 -2.41
CA ILE A 24 -8.72 -3.15 -2.37
C ILE A 24 -8.98 -2.66 -3.79
N ASP A 25 -10.03 -1.87 -3.99
CA ASP A 25 -10.47 -1.48 -5.32
C ASP A 25 -9.68 -0.28 -5.85
N TYR A 26 -9.16 0.57 -4.96
CA TYR A 26 -8.40 1.76 -5.34
C TYR A 26 -7.19 2.00 -4.43
N ALA A 27 -6.16 2.64 -4.99
CA ALA A 27 -4.97 3.02 -4.25
C ALA A 27 -5.29 3.89 -3.03
N ARG A 28 -6.22 4.85 -3.17
CA ARG A 28 -6.71 5.74 -2.10
C ARG A 28 -7.35 5.04 -0.90
N ASP A 29 -7.74 3.77 -1.03
CA ASP A 29 -8.29 2.99 0.08
C ASP A 29 -7.19 2.47 1.01
N LEU A 30 -5.93 2.59 0.60
CA LEU A 30 -4.75 2.29 1.40
C LEU A 30 -4.33 3.49 2.26
N ASN A 31 -3.80 3.19 3.43
CA ASN A 31 -3.16 4.15 4.32
C ASN A 31 -1.64 4.10 4.11
N ILE A 32 -0.96 5.21 4.39
CA ILE A 32 0.51 5.26 4.38
C ILE A 32 1.02 5.37 5.82
N SER A 33 1.61 4.29 6.32
CA SER A 33 2.24 4.23 7.64
C SER A 33 3.73 4.53 7.50
N VAL A 34 4.26 5.45 8.30
CA VAL A 34 5.68 5.83 8.27
C VAL A 34 6.43 5.07 9.36
N LEU A 35 7.38 4.22 8.96
CA LEU A 35 8.21 3.47 9.89
C LEU A 35 9.63 4.06 9.96
N PRO A 36 10.18 4.29 11.16
CA PRO A 36 11.57 4.69 11.29
C PRO A 36 12.48 3.53 10.87
N THR A 37 13.40 3.81 9.96
CA THR A 37 14.44 2.87 9.53
C THR A 37 15.80 3.47 9.83
N LYS A 38 16.66 2.67 10.47
CA LYS A 38 18.06 3.04 10.70
C LYS A 38 18.89 2.45 9.58
N ILE A 39 19.40 3.32 8.71
CA ILE A 39 20.41 2.97 7.71
C ILE A 39 21.64 3.78 8.10
N ASP A 40 22.71 3.11 8.52
CA ASP A 40 24.05 3.68 8.76
C ASP A 40 24.08 5.03 9.51
N GLY A 41 23.41 5.10 10.67
CA GLY A 41 23.44 6.29 11.54
C GLY A 41 22.59 7.48 11.07
N LEU A 42 22.03 7.44 9.86
CA LEU A 42 21.00 8.39 9.42
C LEU A 42 19.61 7.91 9.85
N LYS A 43 18.84 8.81 10.47
CA LYS A 43 17.41 8.61 10.71
C LYS A 43 16.71 8.70 9.35
N SER A 44 16.38 7.56 8.77
CA SER A 44 15.58 7.48 7.56
C SER A 44 14.15 7.05 7.91
N VAL A 45 13.20 7.36 7.05
CA VAL A 45 11.79 6.98 7.21
C VAL A 45 11.36 6.20 5.99
N GLN A 46 10.63 5.11 6.21
CA GLN A 46 10.09 4.27 5.16
C GLN A 46 8.58 4.39 5.15
N GLN A 47 8.02 4.84 4.03
CA GLN A 47 6.59 4.83 3.78
C GLN A 47 6.15 3.40 3.46
N VAL A 48 5.13 2.94 4.17
CA VAL A 48 4.60 1.58 4.07
C VAL A 48 3.11 1.66 3.75
N PRO A 49 2.67 1.19 2.58
CA PRO A 49 1.25 1.08 2.31
C PRO A 49 0.61 -0.01 3.17
N THR A 50 -0.48 0.34 3.84
CA THR A 50 -1.21 -0.51 4.76
C THR A 50 -2.72 -0.44 4.52
N VAL A 51 -3.45 -1.44 4.97
CA VAL A 51 -4.91 -1.46 4.97
C VAL A 51 -5.42 -1.94 6.31
N THR A 52 -6.47 -1.31 6.82
CA THR A 52 -7.14 -1.80 8.03
C THR A 52 -8.11 -2.89 7.65
N CYS A 53 -7.90 -4.10 8.16
CA CYS A 53 -8.80 -5.21 7.90
C CYS A 53 -10.20 -4.90 8.48
N PRO A 54 -11.28 -4.90 7.67
CA PRO A 54 -12.62 -4.57 8.16
C PRO A 54 -13.17 -5.58 9.16
N ARG A 55 -12.64 -6.82 9.17
CA ARG A 55 -13.08 -7.93 10.03
C ARG A 55 -12.43 -7.88 11.41
N CYS A 56 -11.10 -7.85 11.49
CA CYS A 56 -10.37 -7.89 12.77
C CYS A 56 -9.93 -6.51 13.26
N LYS A 57 -10.16 -5.45 12.47
CA LYS A 57 -9.78 -4.05 12.76
C LYS A 57 -8.28 -3.83 12.98
N LYS A 58 -7.43 -4.78 12.58
CA LYS A 58 -5.98 -4.67 12.65
C LYS A 58 -5.40 -4.17 11.33
N GLU A 59 -4.35 -3.37 11.43
CA GLU A 59 -3.56 -2.92 10.28
C GLU A 59 -2.77 -4.10 9.70
N THR A 60 -2.87 -4.26 8.38
CA THR A 60 -2.09 -5.21 7.61
C THR A 60 -1.25 -4.43 6.59
N ARG A 61 0.02 -4.83 6.48
CA ARG A 61 0.97 -4.23 5.54
C ARG A 61 0.91 -4.98 4.22
N LEU A 62 1.08 -4.26 3.13
CA LEU A 62 1.29 -4.87 1.83
C LEU A 62 2.70 -5.51 1.79
N PRO A 63 2.95 -6.49 0.90
CA PRO A 63 4.28 -7.03 0.66
C PRO A 63 5.21 -5.97 0.06
N ARG A 64 6.50 -6.03 0.44
CA ARG A 64 7.50 -5.01 0.09
C ARG A 64 7.71 -4.81 -1.41
N GLU A 65 7.53 -5.86 -2.20
CA GLU A 65 7.66 -5.82 -3.65
C GLU A 65 6.64 -4.88 -4.32
N ASP A 66 5.44 -4.80 -3.76
CA ASP A 66 4.34 -4.00 -4.31
C ASP A 66 4.34 -2.55 -3.80
N TRP A 67 5.14 -2.22 -2.79
CA TRP A 67 5.13 -0.88 -2.18
C TRP A 67 5.40 0.21 -3.21
N LYS A 68 6.38 -0.01 -4.08
CA LYS A 68 6.76 0.97 -5.10
C LYS A 68 5.59 1.24 -6.05
N ALA A 69 5.01 0.20 -6.63
CA ALA A 69 3.89 0.32 -7.58
C ALA A 69 2.64 0.95 -6.93
N VAL A 70 2.37 0.63 -5.66
CA VAL A 70 1.26 1.21 -4.90
C VAL A 70 1.49 2.70 -4.64
N LEU A 71 2.69 3.09 -4.22
CA LEU A 71 3.03 4.49 -3.99
C LEU A 71 2.95 5.29 -5.29
N GLU A 72 3.48 4.76 -6.39
CA GLU A 72 3.37 5.36 -7.73
C GLU A 72 1.88 5.51 -8.15
N SER A 73 1.04 4.52 -7.83
CA SER A 73 -0.41 4.58 -8.10
C SER A 73 -1.12 5.62 -7.23
N LEU A 74 -0.72 5.77 -5.95
CA LEU A 74 -1.23 6.81 -5.05
C LEU A 74 -0.82 8.22 -5.51
N GLU A 75 0.42 8.39 -6.00
CA GLU A 75 0.89 9.64 -6.59
C GLU A 75 0.11 9.98 -7.88
N ALA A 76 -0.24 8.97 -8.68
CA ALA A 76 -1.02 9.13 -9.91
C ALA A 76 -2.50 9.41 -9.65
N ASP A 77 -3.13 8.73 -8.69
CA ASP A 77 -4.53 8.94 -8.25
C ASP A 77 -4.67 10.27 -7.48
N GLY A 78 -3.60 10.67 -6.78
CA GLY A 78 -3.47 11.86 -5.94
C GLY A 78 -2.46 12.87 -6.47
N LYS A 79 -2.79 13.47 -7.62
CA LYS A 79 -2.42 14.83 -8.04
C LYS A 79 -1.89 15.68 -6.86
N HIS A 80 -0.57 15.80 -6.72
CA HIS A 80 0.05 16.94 -6.04
C HIS A 80 -0.30 18.22 -6.81
N LYS A 81 -1.52 18.73 -6.63
CA LYS A 81 -1.72 20.18 -6.61
C LYS A 81 -1.34 20.60 -5.20
N ALA A 82 -0.04 20.77 -4.98
CA ALA A 82 0.37 21.82 -4.05
C ALA A 82 -0.19 23.13 -4.63
N ASP A 83 -1.13 23.73 -3.92
CA ASP A 83 -1.38 25.18 -4.01
C ASP A 83 -0.47 25.85 -2.98
#